data_AF-A0A7W0QIY9-F1
#
_entry.id   AF-A0A7W0QIY9-F1
#
_cell.length_a   1.000
_cell.length_b   1.000
_cell.length_c   1.000
_cell.angle_alpha   90.00
_cell.angle_beta   90.00
_cell.angle_gamma   90.00
#
_symmetry.space_group_name_H-M   'P 1'
#
loop_
_entity.id
_entity.type
_entity.pdbx_description
1 polymer ?
#
loop_
_entity_poly.entity_id
_entity_poly.type
_entity_poly.pdbx_seq_one_letter_code
_entity_poly.pdbx_strand_id
1 'polypeptide(L)'
;MGVPEWIAPIIFKTRGKLWSYYVDLGRQLWDEARHAMMGEVGLHSLGIPFHRYPVNIESSFTLNTQFTPLEAHALLWWIEQGLMPRKIGKPLEWQIARDHGDVLFTTFQDYDWADEVLHARIGRDWLIPEFGSRAALAAAAQEAWPRWKQARADAASRSKQEPWWPEFLAQARGSVTQKRSDVSSTPASH
;
A
#
# COMPACT_ATOMS: atom_id res chain seq x y z
N MET A 1 6.21 -2.43 3.13
CA MET A 1 5.11 -2.90 2.25
C MET A 1 5.69 -3.60 1.04
N GLY A 2 4.96 -4.50 0.39
CA GLY A 2 5.46 -5.31 -0.74
C GLY A 2 4.84 -5.01 -2.11
N VAL A 3 4.15 -3.87 -2.24
CA VAL A 3 3.44 -3.48 -3.49
C VAL A 3 4.41 -3.16 -4.64
N PRO A 4 5.61 -2.57 -4.43
CA PRO A 4 6.59 -2.45 -5.51
C PRO A 4 6.94 -3.81 -6.14
N GLU A 5 7.05 -4.86 -5.31
CA GLU A 5 7.30 -6.23 -5.74
C GLU A 5 6.11 -6.88 -6.46
N TRP A 6 4.92 -6.28 -6.43
CA TRP A 6 3.81 -6.63 -7.34
C TRP A 6 3.94 -5.98 -8.71
N ILE A 7 4.21 -4.67 -8.72
CA ILE A 7 4.14 -3.87 -9.93
C ILE A 7 5.32 -4.17 -10.84
N ALA A 8 6.52 -4.33 -10.28
CA ALA A 8 7.72 -4.56 -11.07
C ALA A 8 7.59 -5.81 -11.98
N PRO A 9 7.04 -6.96 -11.53
CA PRO A 9 6.79 -8.09 -12.42
C PRO A 9 5.68 -7.89 -13.44
N ILE A 10 4.66 -7.06 -13.16
CA ILE A 10 3.66 -6.67 -14.17
C ILE A 10 4.36 -5.94 -15.32
N ILE A 11 5.17 -4.93 -14.99
CA ILE A 11 5.99 -4.18 -15.97
C ILE A 11 6.93 -5.12 -16.70
N PHE A 12 7.69 -5.93 -15.95
CA PHE A 12 8.73 -6.79 -16.49
C PHE A 12 8.18 -7.92 -17.35
N LYS A 13 6.96 -8.43 -17.13
CA LYS A 13 6.39 -9.53 -17.94
C LYS A 13 5.49 -9.05 -19.06
N THR A 14 4.92 -7.85 -18.96
CA THR A 14 4.05 -7.29 -20.01
C THR A 14 4.86 -6.85 -21.22
N ARG A 15 4.44 -7.25 -22.42
CA ARG A 15 5.10 -6.93 -23.70
C ARG A 15 4.12 -6.30 -24.67
N GLY A 16 4.63 -5.49 -25.59
CA GLY A 16 3.84 -4.94 -26.71
C GLY A 16 2.85 -3.84 -26.34
N LYS A 17 2.91 -3.28 -25.12
CA LYS A 17 2.12 -2.11 -24.74
C LYS A 17 2.81 -0.83 -25.23
N LEU A 18 2.05 0.27 -25.29
CA LEU A 18 2.57 1.60 -25.61
C LEU A 18 3.56 2.06 -24.53
N TRP A 19 4.50 2.94 -24.89
CA TRP A 19 5.45 3.50 -23.92
C TRP A 19 4.74 4.17 -22.73
N SER A 20 3.61 4.84 -22.97
CA SER A 20 2.81 5.47 -21.90
C SER A 20 2.33 4.48 -20.85
N TYR A 21 2.07 3.22 -21.19
CA TYR A 21 1.74 2.18 -20.21
C TYR A 21 2.89 1.98 -19.23
N TYR A 22 4.12 1.88 -19.74
CA TYR A 22 5.30 1.69 -18.90
C TYR A 22 5.64 2.94 -18.09
N VAL A 23 5.36 4.14 -18.61
CA VAL A 23 5.49 5.40 -17.86
C VAL A 23 4.51 5.43 -16.70
N ASP A 24 3.24 5.13 -16.93
CA ASP A 24 2.21 5.17 -15.89
C ASP A 24 2.47 4.10 -14.81
N LEU A 25 2.76 2.86 -15.20
CA LEU A 25 3.09 1.81 -14.24
C LEU A 25 4.43 2.06 -13.53
N GLY A 26 5.39 2.70 -14.21
CA GLY A 26 6.64 3.13 -13.60
C GLY A 26 6.43 4.24 -12.56
N ARG A 27 5.50 5.17 -12.82
CA ARG A 27 5.07 6.18 -11.86
C ARG A 27 4.44 5.52 -10.64
N GLN A 28 3.48 4.62 -10.83
CA GLN A 28 2.83 3.87 -9.75
C GLN A 28 3.86 3.04 -8.94
N LEU A 29 4.80 2.36 -9.60
CA LEU A 29 5.89 1.64 -8.93
C LEU A 29 6.71 2.55 -8.01
N TRP A 30 7.05 3.75 -8.48
CA TRP A 30 7.79 4.73 -7.69
C TRP A 30 6.97 5.26 -6.52
N ASP A 31 5.69 5.54 -6.72
CA ASP A 31 4.81 6.02 -5.66
C ASP A 31 4.68 4.97 -4.55
N GLU A 32 4.49 3.70 -4.88
CA GLU A 32 4.45 2.61 -3.89
C GLU A 32 5.78 2.39 -3.17
N ALA A 33 6.91 2.60 -3.86
CA ALA A 33 8.23 2.57 -3.21
C ALA A 33 8.39 3.75 -2.25
N ARG A 34 7.88 4.93 -2.61
CA ARG A 34 7.84 6.11 -1.75
C ARG A 34 6.89 5.91 -0.56
N HIS A 35 5.75 5.22 -0.73
CA HIS A 35 4.87 4.83 0.37
C HIS A 35 5.60 3.96 1.39
N ALA A 36 6.43 3.01 0.91
CA ALA A 36 7.25 2.17 1.77
C ALA A 36 8.25 3.00 2.59
N MET A 37 8.93 3.95 1.92
CA MET A 37 9.87 4.87 2.55
C MET A 37 9.17 5.80 3.56
N MET A 38 7.98 6.33 3.25
CA MET A 38 7.19 7.13 4.20
C MET A 38 6.84 6.31 5.46
N GLY A 39 6.50 5.03 5.30
CA GLY A 39 6.33 4.09 6.41
C GLY A 39 7.58 3.94 7.28
N GLU A 40 8.75 3.75 6.66
CA GLU A 40 10.04 3.68 7.35
C GLU A 40 10.34 4.96 8.13
N VAL A 41 10.18 6.13 7.51
CA VAL A 41 10.37 7.44 8.16
C VAL A 41 9.38 7.60 9.33
N GLY A 42 8.13 7.18 9.15
CA GLY A 42 7.12 7.18 10.19
C GLY A 42 7.52 6.34 11.41
N LEU A 43 8.00 5.11 11.18
CA LEU A 43 8.51 4.22 12.23
C LEU A 43 9.73 4.83 12.93
N HIS A 44 10.68 5.36 12.17
CA HIS A 44 11.87 6.00 12.72
C HIS A 44 11.50 7.22 13.58
N SER A 45 10.50 8.01 13.19
CA SER A 45 10.00 9.15 13.99
C SER A 45 9.40 8.74 15.34
N LEU A 46 9.03 7.47 15.48
CA LEU A 46 8.56 6.85 16.72
C LEU A 46 9.66 6.06 17.44
N GLY A 47 10.92 6.13 17.02
CA GLY A 47 12.01 5.34 17.59
C GLY A 47 11.85 3.83 17.37
N ILE A 48 11.09 3.43 16.34
CA ILE A 48 10.88 2.03 15.97
C ILE A 48 11.76 1.73 14.76
N PRO A 49 12.76 0.82 14.87
CA PRO A 49 13.53 0.38 13.71
C PRO A 49 12.60 -0.29 12.69
N PHE A 50 12.66 0.12 11.43
CA PHE A 50 11.73 -0.36 10.40
C PHE A 50 11.81 -1.88 10.17
N HIS A 51 12.98 -2.47 10.42
CA HIS A 51 13.24 -3.90 10.29
C HIS A 51 12.80 -4.72 11.53
N ARG A 52 12.29 -4.07 12.59
CA ARG A 52 11.88 -4.76 13.83
C ARG A 52 10.70 -5.70 13.60
N TYR A 53 9.78 -5.31 12.71
CA TYR A 53 8.55 -6.05 12.45
C TYR A 53 8.54 -6.58 11.02
N PRO A 54 8.24 -7.88 10.82
CA PRO A 54 8.35 -8.51 9.52
C PRO A 54 7.24 -8.02 8.58
N VAL A 55 7.61 -7.74 7.33
CA VAL A 55 6.65 -7.58 6.23
C VAL A 55 6.38 -8.96 5.63
N ASN A 56 5.12 -9.26 5.38
CA ASN A 56 4.71 -10.53 4.79
C ASN A 56 5.00 -10.53 3.27
N ILE A 57 5.54 -11.62 2.72
CA ILE A 57 5.96 -11.68 1.30
C ILE A 57 5.03 -12.52 0.42
N GLU A 58 4.03 -13.19 0.98
CA GLU A 58 3.18 -14.14 0.24
C GLU A 58 2.35 -13.45 -0.84
N SER A 59 1.87 -12.23 -0.56
CA SER A 59 1.11 -11.43 -1.53
C SER A 59 1.87 -11.26 -2.83
N SER A 60 3.10 -10.76 -2.73
CA SER A 60 3.96 -10.48 -3.89
C SER A 60 4.45 -11.77 -4.51
N PHE A 61 4.90 -12.72 -3.70
CA PHE A 61 5.35 -14.04 -4.18
C PHE A 61 4.28 -14.75 -5.02
N THR A 62 3.05 -14.85 -4.53
CA THR A 62 1.98 -15.61 -5.21
C THR A 62 1.58 -14.98 -6.52
N LEU A 63 1.42 -13.65 -6.57
CA LEU A 63 1.09 -12.97 -7.82
C LEU A 63 2.21 -13.02 -8.84
N ASN A 64 3.45 -13.05 -8.37
CA ASN A 64 4.60 -13.16 -9.26
C ASN A 64 4.81 -14.57 -9.81
N THR A 65 4.26 -15.60 -9.18
CA THR A 65 4.53 -17.00 -9.53
C THR A 65 3.33 -17.77 -10.04
N GLN A 66 2.11 -17.35 -9.73
CA GLN A 66 0.88 -18.11 -9.98
C GLN A 66 -0.17 -17.35 -10.79
N PHE A 67 0.03 -16.07 -11.06
CA PHE A 67 -0.92 -15.22 -11.80
C PHE A 67 -0.27 -14.63 -13.04
N THR A 68 -1.08 -14.42 -14.07
CA THR A 68 -0.65 -13.66 -15.25
C THR A 68 -0.48 -12.18 -14.89
N PRO A 69 0.33 -11.42 -15.65
CA PRO A 69 0.46 -9.97 -15.42
C PRO A 69 -0.87 -9.22 -15.49
N LEU A 70 -1.79 -9.67 -16.37
CA LEU A 70 -3.11 -9.06 -16.52
C LEU A 70 -4.01 -9.33 -15.30
N GLU A 71 -4.03 -10.56 -14.78
CA GLU A 71 -4.77 -10.88 -13.55
C GLU A 71 -4.18 -10.14 -12.34
N ALA A 72 -2.85 -10.06 -12.24
CA ALA A 72 -2.19 -9.34 -11.16
C ALA A 72 -2.51 -7.85 -11.18
N HIS A 73 -2.50 -7.24 -12.36
CA HIS A 73 -2.88 -5.83 -12.53
C HIS A 73 -4.36 -5.59 -12.24
N ALA A 74 -5.25 -6.52 -12.62
CA ALA A 74 -6.67 -6.44 -12.27
C ALA A 74 -6.93 -6.55 -10.76
N LEU A 75 -6.20 -7.42 -10.05
CA LEU A 75 -6.26 -7.54 -8.59
C LEU A 75 -5.72 -6.29 -7.89
N LEU A 76 -4.62 -5.72 -8.38
CA LEU A 76 -4.08 -4.45 -7.89
C LEU A 76 -5.11 -3.33 -8.00
N TRP A 77 -5.67 -3.11 -9.19
CA TRP A 77 -6.71 -2.11 -9.42
C TRP A 77 -7.94 -2.33 -8.52
N TRP A 78 -8.34 -3.59 -8.30
CA TRP A 78 -9.49 -3.92 -7.46
C TRP A 78 -9.30 -3.51 -5.99
N ILE A 79 -8.07 -3.60 -5.48
CA ILE A 79 -7.71 -3.10 -4.15
C ILE A 79 -7.76 -1.57 -4.15
N GLU A 80 -7.06 -0.93 -5.08
CA GLU A 80 -6.93 0.53 -5.14
C GLU A 80 -8.27 1.23 -5.25
N GLN A 81 -9.18 0.74 -6.10
CA GLN A 81 -10.52 1.31 -6.21
C GLN A 81 -11.35 1.09 -4.91
N GLY A 82 -11.04 0.04 -4.15
CA GLY A 82 -11.61 -0.21 -2.83
C GLY A 82 -11.14 0.77 -1.75
N LEU A 83 -10.05 1.50 -1.98
CA LEU A 83 -9.51 2.53 -1.08
C LEU A 83 -10.18 3.90 -1.25
N MET A 84 -11.02 4.09 -2.26
CA MET A 84 -11.63 5.37 -2.59
C MET A 84 -12.88 5.76 -1.76
N PRO A 85 -13.74 4.83 -1.28
CA PRO A 85 -14.95 5.19 -0.55
C PRO A 85 -14.65 5.99 0.73
N ARG A 86 -15.26 7.17 0.86
CA ARG A 86 -15.01 8.14 1.95
C ARG A 86 -15.13 7.59 3.37
N LYS A 87 -15.99 6.58 3.57
CA LYS A 87 -16.30 6.05 4.91
C LYS A 87 -15.35 4.94 5.38
N ILE A 88 -14.54 4.36 4.49
CA ILE A 88 -13.72 3.18 4.79
C ILE A 88 -12.32 3.21 4.16
N GLY A 89 -12.04 4.16 3.27
CA GLY A 89 -10.79 4.25 2.53
C GLY A 89 -9.90 5.42 2.95
N LYS A 90 -9.04 5.88 2.03
CA LYS A 90 -8.03 6.93 2.25
C LYS A 90 -8.56 8.22 2.89
N PRO A 91 -9.77 8.73 2.55
CA PRO A 91 -10.30 9.91 3.22
C PRO A 91 -10.49 9.74 4.74
N LEU A 92 -10.81 8.52 5.20
CA LEU A 92 -10.91 8.22 6.62
C LEU A 92 -9.52 8.10 7.27
N GLU A 93 -8.56 7.45 6.60
CA GLU A 93 -7.18 7.33 7.08
C GLU A 93 -6.54 8.71 7.29
N TRP A 94 -6.73 9.62 6.31
CA TRP A 94 -6.32 11.02 6.43
C TRP A 94 -7.01 11.74 7.59
N GLN A 95 -8.32 11.55 7.76
CA GLN A 95 -9.04 12.15 8.88
C GLN A 95 -8.51 11.67 10.23
N ILE A 96 -8.25 10.36 10.38
CA ILE A 96 -7.66 9.78 11.59
C ILE A 96 -6.28 10.39 11.87
N ALA A 97 -5.43 10.52 10.86
CA ALA A 97 -4.10 11.13 11.02
C ALA A 97 -4.18 12.61 11.42
N ARG A 98 -5.12 13.35 10.81
CA ARG A 98 -5.38 14.76 11.17
C ARG A 98 -5.87 14.90 12.60
N ASP A 99 -6.83 14.07 13.00
CA ASP A 99 -7.41 14.10 14.35
C ASP A 99 -6.39 13.63 15.42
N HIS A 100 -5.41 12.80 15.05
CA HIS A 100 -4.26 12.46 15.89
C HIS A 100 -3.33 13.66 16.14
N GLY A 101 -3.29 14.63 15.22
CA GLY A 101 -2.57 15.90 15.36
C GLY A 101 -1.08 15.85 15.02
N ASP A 102 -0.59 14.75 14.41
CA ASP A 102 0.81 14.67 13.97
C ASP A 102 0.90 15.10 12.50
N VAL A 103 1.60 16.22 12.27
CA VAL A 103 1.77 16.84 10.96
C VAL A 103 2.47 15.89 9.97
N LEU A 104 3.41 15.07 10.44
CA LEU A 104 4.13 14.12 9.59
C LEU A 104 3.18 13.06 9.04
N PHE A 105 2.42 12.41 9.92
CA PHE A 105 1.46 11.37 9.51
C PHE A 105 0.32 11.94 8.67
N THR A 106 -0.14 13.15 8.98
CA THR A 106 -1.15 13.84 8.16
C THR A 106 -0.63 14.10 6.74
N THR A 107 0.62 14.56 6.63
CA THR A 107 1.27 14.81 5.34
C THR A 107 1.44 13.52 4.55
N PHE A 108 1.88 12.43 5.20
CA PHE A 108 2.01 11.13 4.53
C PHE A 108 0.67 10.62 3.99
N GLN A 109 -0.40 10.71 4.77
CA GLN A 109 -1.73 10.32 4.32
C GLN A 109 -2.27 11.19 3.18
N ASP A 110 -1.89 12.46 3.12
CA ASP A 110 -2.28 13.36 2.03
C ASP A 110 -1.63 12.97 0.70
N TYR A 111 -0.30 12.71 0.71
CA TYR A 111 0.42 12.20 -0.45
C TYR A 111 -0.11 10.83 -0.90
N ASP A 112 -0.20 9.89 0.03
CA ASP A 112 -0.68 8.53 -0.21
C ASP A 112 -2.09 8.55 -0.81
N TRP A 113 -3.01 9.37 -0.28
CA TRP A 113 -4.34 9.51 -0.88
C TRP A 113 -4.30 10.08 -2.31
N ALA A 114 -3.50 11.12 -2.56
CA ALA A 114 -3.37 11.72 -3.88
C ALA A 114 -2.83 10.71 -4.92
N ASP A 115 -1.84 9.91 -4.53
CA ASP A 115 -1.25 8.87 -5.37
C ASP A 115 -2.27 7.75 -5.65
N GLU A 116 -3.03 7.30 -4.66
CA GLU A 116 -4.01 6.22 -4.83
C GLU A 116 -5.20 6.61 -5.74
N VAL A 117 -5.55 7.91 -5.78
CA VAL A 117 -6.49 8.45 -6.78
C VAL A 117 -5.93 8.32 -8.19
N LEU A 118 -4.63 8.61 -8.37
CA LEU A 118 -3.93 8.44 -9.64
C LEU A 118 -3.85 6.94 -10.01
N HIS A 119 -3.52 6.06 -9.08
CA HIS A 119 -3.39 4.61 -9.31
C HIS A 119 -4.72 4.00 -9.77
N ALA A 120 -5.82 4.33 -9.09
CA ALA A 120 -7.17 3.90 -9.49
C ALA A 120 -7.57 4.43 -10.88
N ARG A 121 -7.03 5.57 -11.33
CA ARG A 121 -7.19 6.05 -12.71
C ARG A 121 -6.31 5.25 -13.67
N ILE A 122 -5.02 5.07 -13.39
CA ILE A 122 -4.08 4.30 -14.23
C ILE A 122 -4.65 2.91 -14.52
N GLY A 123 -5.12 2.20 -13.49
CA GLY A 123 -5.73 0.89 -13.68
C GLY A 123 -6.97 0.94 -14.57
N ARG A 124 -7.84 1.97 -14.46
CA ARG A 124 -8.99 2.12 -15.36
C ARG A 124 -8.56 2.36 -16.81
N ASP A 125 -7.64 3.30 -17.03
CA ASP A 125 -7.19 3.73 -18.35
C ASP A 125 -6.59 2.54 -19.13
N TRP A 126 -5.86 1.65 -18.44
CA TRP A 126 -5.19 0.52 -19.07
C TRP A 126 -5.94 -0.81 -19.04
N LEU A 127 -6.80 -1.06 -18.05
CA LEU A 127 -7.48 -2.36 -17.93
C LEU A 127 -8.87 -2.36 -18.56
N ILE A 128 -9.60 -1.24 -18.57
CA ILE A 128 -10.93 -1.22 -19.21
C ILE A 128 -10.89 -1.65 -20.68
N PRO A 129 -9.91 -1.21 -21.51
CA PRO A 129 -9.79 -1.69 -22.88
C PRO A 129 -9.53 -3.20 -23.01
N GLU A 130 -8.79 -3.80 -22.06
CA GLU A 130 -8.46 -5.23 -22.06
C GLU A 130 -9.67 -6.10 -21.70
N PHE A 131 -10.53 -5.61 -20.80
CA PHE A 131 -11.71 -6.33 -20.31
C PHE A 131 -13.02 -5.87 -20.97
N GLY A 132 -12.98 -4.83 -21.81
CA GLY A 132 -14.12 -4.23 -22.51
C GLY A 132 -15.01 -3.31 -21.67
N SER A 133 -15.05 -3.46 -20.34
CA SER A 133 -15.79 -2.56 -19.45
C SER A 133 -15.28 -2.58 -18.02
N ARG A 134 -15.62 -1.55 -17.24
CA ARG A 134 -15.35 -1.51 -15.79
C ARG A 134 -16.05 -2.67 -15.04
N ALA A 135 -17.25 -3.05 -15.46
CA ALA A 135 -18.00 -4.14 -14.84
C ALA A 135 -17.31 -5.50 -15.08
N ALA A 136 -16.85 -5.74 -16.31
CA ALA A 136 -16.11 -6.95 -16.66
C ALA A 136 -14.76 -7.03 -15.93
N LEU A 137 -14.03 -5.91 -15.82
CA LEU A 137 -12.80 -5.83 -15.04
C LEU A 137 -13.05 -6.15 -13.55
N ALA A 138 -14.10 -5.58 -12.95
CA ALA A 138 -14.49 -5.88 -11.58
C ALA A 138 -14.84 -7.36 -11.38
N ALA A 139 -15.61 -7.96 -12.31
CA ALA A 139 -15.96 -9.37 -12.26
C ALA A 139 -14.71 -10.27 -12.33
N ALA A 140 -13.78 -9.98 -13.24
CA ALA A 140 -12.54 -10.72 -13.38
C ALA A 140 -11.67 -10.66 -12.11
N ALA A 141 -11.55 -9.48 -11.50
CA ALA A 141 -10.80 -9.33 -10.25
C ALA A 141 -11.49 -10.06 -9.08
N GLN A 142 -12.82 -10.00 -9.00
CA GLN A 142 -13.59 -10.73 -7.99
C GLN A 142 -13.46 -12.25 -8.13
N GLU A 143 -13.39 -12.76 -9.37
CA GLU A 143 -13.14 -14.17 -9.65
C GLU A 143 -11.70 -14.59 -9.26
N ALA A 144 -10.72 -13.73 -9.49
CA ALA A 144 -9.32 -13.96 -9.11
C ALA A 144 -9.09 -13.86 -7.59
N TRP A 145 -9.89 -13.07 -6.88
CA TRP A 145 -9.74 -12.80 -5.44
C TRP A 145 -9.68 -14.04 -4.54
N PRO A 146 -10.64 -15.00 -4.59
CA PRO A 146 -10.57 -16.20 -3.77
C PRO A 146 -9.35 -17.08 -4.10
N ARG A 147 -8.97 -17.19 -5.38
CA ARG A 147 -7.75 -17.91 -5.80
C ARG A 147 -6.51 -17.28 -5.18
N TRP A 148 -6.42 -15.95 -5.22
CA TRP A 148 -5.28 -15.24 -4.65
C TRP A 148 -5.20 -15.37 -3.12
N LYS A 149 -6.35 -15.31 -2.44
CA LYS A 149 -6.40 -15.58 -0.99
C LYS A 149 -5.94 -17.00 -0.65
N GLN A 150 -6.37 -18.01 -1.41
CA GLN A 150 -5.94 -19.39 -1.20
C GLN A 150 -4.43 -19.54 -1.46
N ALA A 151 -3.93 -19.01 -2.58
CA ALA A 151 -2.51 -19.05 -2.92
C ALA A 151 -1.64 -18.42 -1.82
N ARG A 152 -2.09 -17.30 -1.23
CA ARG A 152 -1.41 -16.65 -0.09
C ARG A 152 -1.40 -17.52 1.15
N ALA A 153 -2.51 -18.18 1.46
CA ALA A 153 -2.60 -19.10 2.59
C ALA A 153 -1.65 -20.29 2.41
N ASP A 154 -1.61 -20.87 1.20
CA ASP A 154 -0.72 -21.99 0.89
C ASP A 154 0.77 -21.58 0.95
N ALA A 155 1.06 -20.31 0.64
CA ALA A 155 2.39 -19.74 0.71
C ALA A 155 2.76 -19.19 2.11
N ALA A 156 1.90 -19.29 3.12
CA ALA A 156 2.12 -18.71 4.45
C ALA A 156 3.45 -19.15 5.09
N SER A 157 3.88 -20.39 4.85
CA SER A 157 5.15 -20.91 5.36
C SER A 157 6.39 -20.18 4.81
N ARG A 158 6.24 -19.40 3.73
CA ARG A 158 7.33 -18.62 3.12
C ARG A 158 7.63 -17.32 3.85
N SER A 159 6.70 -16.80 4.66
CA SER A 159 7.02 -15.71 5.57
C SER A 159 6.81 -16.19 7.00
N LYS A 160 7.92 -16.34 7.74
CA LYS A 160 7.82 -16.58 9.17
C LYS A 160 7.22 -15.33 9.82
N GLN A 161 5.98 -15.45 10.28
CA GLN A 161 5.27 -14.40 11.03
C GLN A 161 5.16 -14.84 12.48
N GLU A 162 5.73 -14.06 13.39
CA GLU A 162 5.48 -14.18 14.83
C GLU A 162 4.45 -13.12 15.24
N PRO A 163 3.63 -13.34 16.28
CA PRO A 163 2.71 -12.30 16.75
C PRO A 163 3.47 -11.06 17.23
N TRP A 164 3.41 -9.97 16.46
CA TRP A 164 4.16 -8.74 16.74
C TRP A 164 3.28 -7.50 17.01
N TRP A 165 2.00 -7.56 16.65
CA TRP A 165 1.09 -6.42 16.73
C TRP A 165 0.93 -5.81 18.14
N PRO A 166 0.76 -6.60 19.22
CA PRO A 166 0.64 -6.04 20.57
C PRO A 166 1.87 -5.26 21.03
N GLU A 167 3.06 -5.78 20.71
CA GLU A 167 4.34 -5.14 21.05
C GLU A 167 4.52 -3.85 20.25
N PHE A 168 4.27 -3.88 18.94
CA PHE A 168 4.31 -2.70 18.08
C PHE A 168 3.42 -1.57 18.63
N LEU A 169 2.18 -1.89 18.98
CA LEU A 169 1.25 -0.92 19.55
C LEU A 169 1.72 -0.36 20.89
N ALA A 170 2.30 -1.20 21.76
CA ALA A 170 2.84 -0.74 23.03
C ALA A 170 4.00 0.25 22.82
N GLN A 171 4.93 -0.07 21.91
CA GLN A 171 6.06 0.80 21.58
C GLN A 171 5.59 2.12 20.96
N ALA A 172 4.71 2.07 19.95
CA ALA A 172 4.20 3.26 19.28
C ALA A 172 3.47 4.21 20.26
N ARG A 173 2.63 3.68 21.16
CA ARG A 173 1.95 4.49 22.19
C ARG A 173 2.92 5.10 23.20
N GLY A 174 3.96 4.35 23.61
CA GLY A 174 5.02 4.86 24.47
C GLY A 174 5.73 6.06 23.83
N SER A 175 6.11 5.93 22.57
CA SER A 175 6.81 6.98 21.82
C SER A 175 5.95 8.24 21.62
N VAL A 176 4.66 8.09 21.32
CA VAL A 176 3.74 9.24 21.21
C VAL A 176 3.60 9.97 22.55
N THR A 177 3.52 9.24 23.65
CA THR A 177 3.44 9.82 25.00
C THR A 177 4.68 10.64 25.32
N GLN A 178 5.87 10.09 25.05
CA GLN A 178 7.15 10.78 25.23
C GLN A 178 7.26 12.04 24.37
N LYS A 179 6.94 11.93 23.07
CA LYS A 179 6.99 13.07 22.14
C LYS A 179 6.09 14.22 22.59
N ARG A 180 4.91 13.93 23.15
CA ARG A 180 3.99 14.95 23.69
C ARG A 180 4.53 15.59 24.97
N SER A 181 5.17 14.83 25.87
CA SER A 181 5.79 15.40 27.08
C SER A 181 6.96 16.32 26.74
N ASP A 182 7.77 15.97 25.75
CA ASP A 182 8.93 16.76 25.33
C ASP A 182 8.50 18.12 24.73
N VAL A 183 7.44 18.14 23.92
CA VAL A 183 6.85 19.38 23.40
C VAL A 183 6.30 20.26 24.53
N SER A 184 5.64 19.67 25.54
CA SER A 184 5.09 20.44 26.67
C SER A 184 6.14 20.98 27.65
N SER A 185 7.36 20.41 27.66
CA SER A 185 8.43 20.79 28.58
C SER A 185 9.45 21.77 27.96
N THR A 186 9.30 22.12 26.68
CA THR A 186 10.14 23.13 26.03
C THR A 186 9.67 24.54 26.46
N PRO A 187 10.47 25.35 27.18
CA PRO A 187 10.07 26.69 27.57
C PRO A 187 9.89 27.55 26.31
N ALA A 188 8.86 28.40 26.27
CA ALA A 188 8.72 29.40 25.23
C ALA A 188 9.92 30.36 25.30
N SER A 189 10.90 30.18 24.41
CA SER A 189 11.96 31.16 24.22
C SER A 189 11.35 32.40 23.57
N HIS A 190 11.16 33.44 24.39
CA HIS A 190 10.86 34.81 23.99
C HIS A 190 12.11 35.52 23.47
#